data_AF-A0A833GKR0-F1
#
_entry.id   AF-A0A833GKR0-F1
#
_cell.length_a   1.000
_cell.length_b   1.000
_cell.length_c   1.000
_cell.angle_alpha   90.00
_cell.angle_beta   90.00
_cell.angle_gamma   90.00
#
_symmetry.space_group_name_H-M   'P 1'
#
loop_
_entity.id
_entity.type
_entity.pdbx_description
1 polymer ?
#
loop_
_entity_poly.entity_id
_entity_poly.type
_entity_poly.pdbx_seq_one_letter_code
_entity_poly.pdbx_strand_id
1 'polypeptide(L)'
;MSIRRLARPNPLRAQLLALLLALPALSMTQAATAATFCVNSEATAQAALTTAATNGQADIIRFRSGTITLTQGLVFSTAGVGADDLALTLTGGFNADCTQRTGSTVLNGNNSVRVLDLQLFGPQSLVVEHLTLLSGYSNFGGNLYVRLFDQGGGASLRIDNNAILLGSAQTASGALDISGWGTLRIRNNLITGNSAPSYAVGTINLNGNSFLSNNTITGNSNTDGEGWVLYTNPTSTSSNLWLSNNILWDNDSYGDVYLFGQGTINLVHNNIGRHTNVPLGPASGGNLSVDPQFDNCGFLCFRKPLKRSSPMVDAGVNNPQGGLLVTDFDGNPRQVGPAVDIGAFEQWRLFANGFE
;
A
#
# COMPACT_ATOMS: atom_id res chain seq x y z
N MET A 1 -32.90 0.29 97.67
CA MET A 1 -33.66 -0.97 97.57
C MET A 1 -34.42 -0.92 96.25
N SER A 2 -33.93 -1.60 95.20
CA SER A 2 -34.49 -2.89 94.72
C SER A 2 -35.79 -2.70 93.93
N ILE A 3 -36.06 -3.15 92.70
CA ILE A 3 -35.38 -3.96 91.67
C ILE A 3 -36.08 -3.65 90.32
N ARG A 4 -35.31 -3.83 89.23
CA ARG A 4 -35.58 -3.79 87.78
C ARG A 4 -36.93 -4.33 87.26
N ARG A 5 -37.39 -3.76 86.13
CA ARG A 5 -37.70 -4.51 84.88
C ARG A 5 -37.35 -3.65 83.65
N LEU A 6 -36.22 -3.95 83.00
CA LEU A 6 -35.87 -3.46 81.67
C LEU A 6 -36.36 -4.49 80.64
N ALA A 7 -37.23 -4.06 79.73
CA ALA A 7 -37.65 -4.83 78.57
C ALA A 7 -36.51 -4.89 77.53
N ARG A 8 -36.23 -6.07 77.01
CA ARG A 8 -35.28 -6.32 75.91
C ARG A 8 -35.95 -5.99 74.57
N PRO A 9 -35.34 -5.20 73.68
CA PRO A 9 -35.65 -5.19 72.25
C PRO A 9 -34.90 -6.31 71.51
N ASN A 10 -35.56 -6.82 70.47
CA ASN A 10 -35.20 -7.98 69.65
C ASN A 10 -33.89 -7.84 68.84
N PRO A 11 -33.24 -8.97 68.48
CA PRO A 11 -31.92 -9.01 67.87
C PRO A 11 -32.02 -9.05 66.34
N LEU A 12 -32.23 -7.89 65.69
CA LEU A 12 -32.14 -7.80 64.23
C LEU A 12 -31.60 -6.43 63.84
N ARG A 13 -30.27 -6.32 63.76
CA ARG A 13 -29.48 -5.40 62.90
C ARG A 13 -28.02 -5.32 63.40
N ALA A 14 -27.39 -6.48 63.55
CA ALA A 14 -25.94 -6.58 63.66
C ALA A 14 -25.42 -7.19 62.35
N GLN A 15 -25.34 -6.36 61.31
CA GLN A 15 -24.61 -6.62 60.06
C GLN A 15 -24.69 -5.36 59.19
N LEU A 16 -23.90 -4.35 59.55
CA LEU A 16 -23.59 -3.19 58.72
C LEU A 16 -22.16 -2.76 59.09
N LEU A 17 -21.23 -3.68 58.85
CA LEU A 17 -19.79 -3.42 58.78
C LEU A 17 -19.33 -3.88 57.40
N ALA A 18 -18.52 -3.06 56.74
CA ALA A 18 -17.89 -3.27 55.44
C ALA A 18 -18.79 -3.07 54.20
N LEU A 19 -19.14 -1.82 53.90
CA LEU A 19 -19.26 -1.42 52.50
C LEU A 19 -18.04 -0.55 52.16
N LEU A 20 -17.18 -1.15 51.34
CA LEU A 20 -15.91 -0.65 50.87
C LEU A 20 -16.06 0.73 50.20
N LEU A 21 -15.12 1.62 50.52
CA LEU A 21 -14.69 2.71 49.66
C LEU A 21 -14.20 2.15 48.32
N ALA A 22 -15.12 2.00 47.35
CA ALA A 22 -14.75 1.80 45.96
C ALA A 22 -14.47 3.17 45.34
N LEU A 23 -13.18 3.56 45.31
CA LEU A 23 -12.70 4.63 44.43
C LEU A 23 -13.13 4.32 42.99
N PRO A 24 -13.77 5.24 42.26
CA PRO A 24 -13.79 5.12 40.82
C PRO A 24 -12.39 5.53 40.35
N ALA A 25 -11.55 4.55 40.02
CA ALA A 25 -10.41 4.77 39.15
C ALA A 25 -10.98 5.20 37.79
N LEU A 26 -11.23 6.50 37.61
CA LEU A 26 -11.43 7.10 36.31
C LEU A 26 -10.16 6.83 35.52
N SER A 27 -10.21 5.78 34.71
CA SER A 27 -9.25 5.53 33.65
C SER A 27 -9.28 6.76 32.76
N MET A 28 -8.28 7.63 32.92
CA MET A 28 -7.98 8.63 31.89
C MET A 28 -7.64 7.83 30.65
N THR A 29 -8.63 7.62 29.78
CA THR A 29 -8.40 7.18 28.41
C THR A 29 -7.69 8.34 27.74
N GLN A 30 -6.35 8.31 27.81
CA GLN A 30 -5.52 9.21 27.03
C GLN A 30 -5.93 8.98 25.58
N ALA A 31 -6.50 10.00 24.94
CA ALA A 31 -6.76 9.93 23.51
C ALA A 31 -5.42 9.60 22.86
N ALA A 32 -5.32 8.43 22.21
CA ALA A 32 -4.11 8.03 21.52
C ALA A 32 -3.92 9.02 20.36
N THR A 33 -3.08 10.04 20.58
CA THR A 33 -2.71 11.00 19.54
C THR A 33 -1.67 10.32 18.67
N ALA A 34 -1.91 10.25 17.37
CA ALA A 34 -0.89 9.80 16.43
C ALA A 34 0.25 10.84 16.38
N ALA A 35 1.50 10.40 16.52
CA ALA A 35 2.65 11.28 16.33
C ALA A 35 2.74 11.65 14.85
N THR A 36 2.97 12.94 14.57
CA THR A 36 3.10 13.44 13.19
C THR A 36 4.48 14.04 13.00
N PHE A 37 5.20 13.53 12.00
CA PHE A 37 6.52 14.03 11.61
C PHE A 37 6.43 14.75 10.28
N CYS A 38 7.07 15.91 10.19
CA CYS A 38 7.22 16.67 8.96
C CYS A 38 8.68 16.61 8.50
N VAL A 39 8.95 15.90 7.41
CA VAL A 39 10.33 15.57 6.98
C VAL A 39 10.63 16.10 5.58
N ASN A 40 11.88 16.48 5.34
CA ASN A 40 12.29 17.11 4.08
C ASN A 40 13.70 16.71 3.61
N SER A 41 14.33 15.77 4.31
CA SER A 41 15.66 15.25 4.00
C SER A 41 15.75 13.79 4.41
N GLU A 42 16.70 13.06 3.83
CA GLU A 42 17.02 11.66 4.18
C GLU A 42 17.20 11.50 5.69
N ALA A 43 18.03 12.32 6.32
CA ALA A 43 18.32 12.24 7.76
C ALA A 43 17.05 12.42 8.62
N THR A 44 16.22 13.42 8.31
CA THR A 44 14.98 13.66 9.05
C THR A 44 13.94 12.55 8.84
N ALA A 45 13.89 11.98 7.63
CA ALA A 45 13.00 10.87 7.31
C ALA A 45 13.41 9.61 8.06
N GLN A 46 14.70 9.26 8.02
CA GLN A 46 15.21 8.10 8.74
C GLN A 46 15.03 8.23 10.26
N ALA A 47 15.29 9.41 10.83
CA ALA A 47 15.07 9.65 12.26
C ALA A 47 13.58 9.50 12.67
N ALA A 48 12.66 9.95 11.81
CA ALA A 48 11.23 9.76 12.03
C ALA A 48 10.83 8.28 11.95
N LEU A 49 11.35 7.50 10.99
CA LEU A 49 11.11 6.06 10.89
C LEU A 49 11.64 5.31 12.12
N THR A 50 12.82 5.67 12.61
CA THR A 50 13.40 5.07 13.83
C THR A 50 12.56 5.39 15.07
N THR A 51 12.05 6.62 15.17
CA THR A 51 11.18 7.02 16.28
C THR A 51 9.84 6.31 16.22
N ALA A 52 9.23 6.25 15.03
CA ALA A 52 7.94 5.60 14.80
C ALA A 52 7.95 4.10 15.12
N ALA A 53 9.10 3.46 15.12
CA ALA A 53 9.18 2.05 15.49
C ALA A 53 9.02 1.80 17.01
N THR A 54 9.13 2.82 17.87
CA THR A 54 9.36 2.62 19.32
C THR A 54 8.71 3.65 20.25
N ASN A 55 7.98 4.64 19.72
CA ASN A 55 7.49 5.77 20.53
C ASN A 55 6.17 5.48 21.28
N GLY A 56 5.59 4.29 21.09
CA GLY A 56 4.34 3.88 21.71
C GLY A 56 3.11 4.60 21.13
N GLN A 57 3.20 5.14 19.91
CA GLN A 57 2.13 5.85 19.21
C GLN A 57 1.94 5.29 17.79
N ALA A 58 0.76 5.49 17.22
CA ALA A 58 0.63 5.39 15.77
C ALA A 58 1.27 6.63 15.13
N ASP A 59 1.84 6.50 13.93
CA ASP A 59 2.66 7.54 13.33
C ASP A 59 2.24 7.92 11.92
N ILE A 60 2.39 9.21 11.61
CA ILE A 60 2.23 9.76 10.28
C ILE A 60 3.48 10.55 9.92
N ILE A 61 4.24 10.06 8.94
CA ILE A 61 5.40 10.74 8.38
C ILE A 61 4.98 11.43 7.09
N ARG A 62 4.89 12.76 7.16
CA ARG A 62 4.55 13.65 6.05
C ARG A 62 5.83 14.16 5.41
N PHE A 63 6.05 13.75 4.16
CA PHE A 63 7.17 14.24 3.37
C PHE A 63 6.77 15.55 2.68
N ARG A 64 7.64 16.56 2.81
CA ARG A 64 7.50 17.82 2.08
C ARG A 64 7.66 17.59 0.58
N SER A 65 7.00 18.45 -0.20
CA SER A 65 7.13 18.48 -1.65
C SER A 65 8.57 18.78 -2.07
N GLY A 66 9.00 18.17 -3.17
CA GLY A 66 10.37 18.25 -3.67
C GLY A 66 11.03 16.88 -3.76
N THR A 67 12.31 16.89 -4.13
CA THR A 67 13.12 15.69 -4.31
C THR A 67 14.06 15.51 -3.12
N ILE A 68 14.01 14.34 -2.50
CA ILE A 68 14.98 13.86 -1.52
C ILE A 68 15.84 12.83 -2.21
N THR A 69 17.07 13.20 -2.56
CA THR A 69 18.07 12.27 -3.08
C THR A 69 18.67 11.48 -1.93
N LEU A 70 18.67 10.17 -2.08
CA LEU A 70 19.13 9.24 -1.07
C LEU A 70 20.58 8.83 -1.33
N THR A 71 21.38 8.89 -0.28
CA THR A 71 22.72 8.28 -0.18
C THR A 71 22.67 6.95 0.58
N GLN A 72 21.60 6.73 1.35
CA GLN A 72 21.26 5.50 2.05
C GLN A 72 19.76 5.23 1.86
N GLY A 73 19.38 3.97 1.73
CA GLY A 73 17.95 3.64 1.68
C GLY A 73 17.26 3.97 3.00
N LEU A 74 15.99 4.37 2.93
CA LEU A 74 15.18 4.57 4.13
C LEU A 74 14.68 3.21 4.64
N VAL A 75 14.97 2.93 5.91
CA VAL A 75 14.67 1.64 6.54
C VAL A 75 13.70 1.81 7.68
N PHE A 76 12.65 1.01 7.68
CA PHE A 76 11.73 0.81 8.80
C PHE A 76 11.68 -0.66 9.18
N SER A 77 11.93 -0.97 10.44
CA SER A 77 11.91 -2.35 10.95
C SER A 77 11.38 -2.41 12.37
N THR A 78 10.48 -3.35 12.64
CA THR A 78 9.98 -3.64 14.00
C THR A 78 10.59 -4.90 14.62
N ALA A 79 11.77 -5.33 14.14
CA ALA A 79 12.49 -6.46 14.73
C ALA A 79 13.08 -6.16 16.14
N GLY A 80 13.19 -4.87 16.50
CA GLY A 80 13.94 -4.41 17.65
C GLY A 80 13.23 -4.58 18.99
N VAL A 81 14.02 -4.65 20.07
CA VAL A 81 13.49 -4.57 21.43
C VAL A 81 12.81 -3.22 21.63
N GLY A 82 11.58 -3.24 22.15
CA GLY A 82 10.79 -2.02 22.34
C GLY A 82 10.01 -1.58 21.09
N ALA A 83 9.98 -2.40 20.04
CA ALA A 83 9.06 -2.18 18.95
C ALA A 83 7.60 -2.23 19.44
N ASP A 84 6.79 -1.26 19.03
CA ASP A 84 5.40 -1.15 19.47
C ASP A 84 4.39 -1.76 18.49
N ASP A 85 4.82 -2.08 17.26
CA ASP A 85 4.00 -2.61 16.16
C ASP A 85 2.70 -1.80 15.95
N LEU A 86 2.78 -0.48 16.12
CA LEU A 86 1.66 0.43 15.89
C LEU A 86 1.59 0.89 14.42
N ALA A 87 0.46 1.50 14.06
CA ALA A 87 0.19 1.86 12.67
C ALA A 87 1.11 2.98 12.19
N LEU A 88 1.67 2.85 10.98
CA LEU A 88 2.52 3.85 10.34
C LEU A 88 1.96 4.25 8.96
N THR A 89 1.91 5.56 8.69
CA THR A 89 1.60 6.12 7.38
C THR A 89 2.75 6.96 6.84
N LEU A 90 3.26 6.62 5.66
CA LEU A 90 4.22 7.39 4.89
C LEU A 90 3.46 8.09 3.76
N THR A 91 3.46 9.43 3.75
CA THR A 91 2.64 10.20 2.80
C THR A 91 3.36 11.44 2.26
N GLY A 92 3.22 11.71 0.97
CA GLY A 92 3.97 12.75 0.26
C GLY A 92 3.18 13.97 -0.21
N GLY A 93 3.93 15.01 -0.60
CA GLY A 93 3.41 16.19 -1.29
C GLY A 93 3.06 17.38 -0.39
N PHE A 94 3.62 17.45 0.81
CA PHE A 94 3.23 18.47 1.80
C PHE A 94 3.95 19.81 1.62
N ASN A 95 3.33 20.89 2.08
CA ASN A 95 3.96 22.21 2.21
C ASN A 95 4.98 22.28 3.37
N ALA A 96 5.61 23.44 3.58
CA ALA A 96 6.71 23.61 4.53
C ALA A 96 6.34 23.29 6.00
N ASP A 97 5.09 23.48 6.40
CA ASP A 97 4.60 23.19 7.75
C ASP A 97 3.84 21.86 7.85
N CYS A 98 3.78 21.09 6.76
CA CYS A 98 3.05 19.84 6.64
C CYS A 98 1.56 19.90 7.03
N THR A 99 0.91 21.03 6.78
CA THR A 99 -0.53 21.20 7.02
C THR A 99 -1.38 20.88 5.80
N GLN A 100 -0.83 20.99 4.59
CA GLN A 100 -1.57 20.81 3.34
C GLN A 100 -0.72 20.12 2.27
N ARG A 101 -1.36 19.29 1.43
CA ARG A 101 -0.74 18.75 0.22
C ARG A 101 -0.79 19.81 -0.88
N THR A 102 0.38 20.20 -1.37
CA THR A 102 0.58 21.30 -2.35
C THR A 102 1.44 20.90 -3.54
N GLY A 103 2.00 19.69 -3.55
CA GLY A 103 2.84 19.21 -4.63
C GLY A 103 3.10 17.71 -4.55
N SER A 104 4.26 17.29 -5.04
CA SER A 104 4.70 15.89 -5.06
C SER A 104 6.01 15.73 -4.32
N THR A 105 6.19 14.58 -3.67
CA THR A 105 7.48 14.17 -3.07
C THR A 105 8.11 13.09 -3.92
N VAL A 106 9.39 13.27 -4.25
CA VAL A 106 10.21 12.25 -4.91
C VAL A 106 11.27 11.77 -3.94
N LEU A 107 11.29 10.46 -3.68
CA LEU A 107 12.38 9.77 -2.99
C LEU A 107 13.24 9.11 -4.06
N ASN A 108 14.45 9.61 -4.26
CA ASN A 108 15.31 9.23 -5.38
C ASN A 108 16.51 8.41 -4.90
N GLY A 109 16.56 7.12 -5.23
CA GLY A 109 17.66 6.20 -4.90
C GLY A 109 18.95 6.43 -5.70
N ASN A 110 18.93 7.38 -6.65
CA ASN A 110 20.08 7.81 -7.45
C ASN A 110 20.84 6.66 -8.13
N ASN A 111 20.10 5.63 -8.54
CA ASN A 111 20.60 4.38 -9.13
C ASN A 111 21.66 3.67 -8.28
N SER A 112 21.67 3.93 -6.96
CA SER A 112 22.75 3.48 -6.07
C SER A 112 22.22 2.76 -4.83
N VAL A 113 21.05 3.16 -4.34
CA VAL A 113 20.44 2.57 -3.13
C VAL A 113 19.00 2.19 -3.36
N ARG A 114 18.53 1.24 -2.56
CA ARG A 114 17.11 0.93 -2.44
C ARG A 114 16.37 2.11 -1.83
N VAL A 115 15.20 2.48 -2.36
CA VAL A 115 14.47 3.66 -1.84
C VAL A 115 13.85 3.39 -0.47
N LEU A 116 13.04 2.33 -0.35
CA LEU A 116 12.38 1.92 0.89
C LEU A 116 12.63 0.44 1.20
N ASP A 117 13.03 0.14 2.45
CA ASP A 117 13.10 -1.20 3.03
C ASP A 117 12.19 -1.26 4.28
N LEU A 118 11.10 -2.02 4.19
CA LEU A 118 10.04 -2.06 5.19
C LEU A 118 9.90 -3.49 5.73
N GLN A 119 10.13 -3.68 7.03
CA GLN A 119 10.14 -5.01 7.65
C GLN A 119 9.26 -5.03 8.88
N LEU A 120 8.11 -5.70 8.77
CA LEU A 120 7.09 -5.74 9.82
C LEU A 120 7.13 -7.10 10.52
N PHE A 121 7.43 -7.11 11.82
CA PHE A 121 7.53 -8.35 12.60
C PHE A 121 6.27 -8.66 13.42
N GLY A 122 5.42 -7.67 13.71
CA GLY A 122 4.12 -7.84 14.33
C GLY A 122 2.93 -7.44 13.44
N PRO A 123 1.71 -7.45 14.02
CA PRO A 123 0.44 -7.30 13.29
C PRO A 123 0.08 -5.84 12.93
N GLN A 124 1.10 -5.03 12.64
CA GLN A 124 0.93 -3.59 12.42
C GLN A 124 0.34 -3.28 11.04
N SER A 125 -0.23 -2.08 10.90
CA SER A 125 -0.67 -1.56 9.61
C SER A 125 0.32 -0.53 9.07
N LEU A 126 0.78 -0.72 7.84
CA LEU A 126 1.64 0.21 7.13
C LEU A 126 0.95 0.74 5.88
N VAL A 127 1.03 2.05 5.67
CA VAL A 127 0.53 2.74 4.48
C VAL A 127 1.67 3.50 3.83
N VAL A 128 1.83 3.32 2.52
CA VAL A 128 2.71 4.12 1.68
C VAL A 128 1.83 4.77 0.62
N GLU A 129 1.76 6.09 0.61
CA GLU A 129 0.88 6.81 -0.31
C GLU A 129 1.43 8.14 -0.81
N HIS A 130 1.00 8.56 -2.00
CA HIS A 130 1.34 9.86 -2.57
C HIS A 130 2.84 10.15 -2.69
N LEU A 131 3.66 9.11 -2.84
CA LEU A 131 5.11 9.20 -3.03
C LEU A 131 5.49 8.81 -4.46
N THR A 132 6.56 9.43 -4.97
CA THR A 132 7.29 8.91 -6.12
C THR A 132 8.56 8.22 -5.62
N LEU A 133 8.65 6.92 -5.82
CA LEU A 133 9.87 6.13 -5.58
C LEU A 133 10.61 6.03 -6.92
N LEU A 134 11.78 6.67 -6.99
CA LEU A 134 12.49 6.89 -8.24
C LEU A 134 13.89 6.29 -8.20
N SER A 135 14.28 5.60 -9.27
CA SER A 135 15.67 5.22 -9.55
C SER A 135 16.35 4.48 -8.39
N GLY A 136 15.61 3.62 -7.70
CA GLY A 136 16.17 2.72 -6.71
C GLY A 136 17.02 1.61 -7.34
N TYR A 137 18.03 1.16 -6.61
CA TYR A 137 18.94 0.09 -7.04
C TYR A 137 19.32 -0.84 -5.88
N SER A 138 19.17 -2.15 -6.08
CA SER A 138 19.52 -3.18 -5.09
C SER A 138 19.64 -4.57 -5.73
N ASN A 139 19.86 -5.63 -4.92
CA ASN A 139 19.73 -7.00 -5.42
C ASN A 139 18.25 -7.38 -5.70
N PHE A 140 17.35 -6.93 -4.81
CA PHE A 140 15.93 -7.22 -4.80
C PHE A 140 15.15 -6.02 -4.27
N GLY A 141 14.09 -5.62 -4.99
CA GLY A 141 13.26 -4.48 -4.59
C GLY A 141 14.02 -3.18 -4.76
N GLY A 142 14.34 -2.79 -6.00
CA GLY A 142 15.12 -1.58 -6.28
C GLY A 142 14.49 -0.34 -5.67
N ASN A 143 13.22 -0.07 -6.00
CA ASN A 143 12.47 1.01 -5.35
C ASN A 143 11.91 0.58 -3.99
N LEU A 144 11.17 -0.53 -3.94
CA LEU A 144 10.47 -0.94 -2.73
C LEU A 144 10.76 -2.40 -2.35
N TYR A 145 11.15 -2.63 -1.11
CA TYR A 145 11.28 -3.97 -0.54
C TYR A 145 10.48 -4.08 0.74
N VAL A 146 9.63 -5.10 0.83
CA VAL A 146 8.77 -5.31 1.98
C VAL A 146 8.78 -6.76 2.44
N ARG A 147 9.00 -6.96 3.74
CA ARG A 147 8.86 -8.26 4.41
C ARG A 147 7.84 -8.16 5.54
N LEU A 148 6.83 -9.02 5.49
CA LEU A 148 5.81 -9.17 6.53
C LEU A 148 6.09 -10.47 7.29
N PHE A 149 6.83 -10.40 8.40
CA PHE A 149 7.24 -11.58 9.17
C PHE A 149 6.19 -12.08 10.16
N ASP A 150 5.08 -11.37 10.36
CA ASP A 150 3.98 -11.78 11.24
C ASP A 150 3.24 -13.02 10.71
N GLN A 151 3.71 -14.21 11.07
CA GLN A 151 3.11 -15.48 10.68
C GLN A 151 1.66 -15.66 11.15
N GLY A 152 1.19 -14.83 12.09
CA GLY A 152 -0.22 -14.77 12.49
C GLY A 152 -1.11 -14.15 11.42
N GLY A 153 -0.55 -13.49 10.41
CA GLY A 153 -1.27 -12.88 9.29
C GLY A 153 -2.05 -11.61 9.66
N GLY A 154 -1.72 -10.99 10.79
CA GLY A 154 -2.33 -9.74 11.25
C GLY A 154 -1.76 -8.50 10.57
N ALA A 155 -0.54 -8.56 10.03
CA ALA A 155 0.07 -7.44 9.32
C ALA A 155 -0.76 -7.00 8.09
N SER A 156 -0.84 -5.69 7.87
CA SER A 156 -1.60 -5.09 6.77
C SER A 156 -0.79 -4.01 6.05
N LEU A 157 -0.54 -4.21 4.76
CA LEU A 157 0.18 -3.26 3.90
C LEU A 157 -0.75 -2.62 2.88
N ARG A 158 -0.72 -1.30 2.80
CA ARG A 158 -1.36 -0.51 1.74
C ARG A 158 -0.32 0.28 0.97
N ILE A 159 -0.31 0.12 -0.36
CA ILE A 159 0.50 0.90 -1.30
C ILE A 159 -0.50 1.60 -2.21
N ASP A 160 -0.79 2.85 -1.91
CA ASP A 160 -1.90 3.58 -2.50
C ASP A 160 -1.41 4.84 -3.22
N ASN A 161 -1.77 5.02 -4.49
CA ASN A 161 -1.55 6.29 -5.22
C ASN A 161 -0.07 6.75 -5.30
N ASN A 162 0.86 5.80 -5.51
CA ASN A 162 2.29 6.05 -5.67
C ASN A 162 2.73 5.94 -7.14
N ALA A 163 3.82 6.61 -7.46
CA ALA A 163 4.60 6.35 -8.68
C ALA A 163 5.85 5.54 -8.33
N ILE A 164 6.05 4.39 -8.97
CA ILE A 164 7.23 3.55 -8.81
C ILE A 164 7.96 3.51 -10.15
N LEU A 165 9.04 4.27 -10.25
CA LEU A 165 9.63 4.67 -11.52
C LEU A 165 11.12 4.30 -11.58
N LEU A 166 11.55 3.79 -12.74
CA LEU A 166 12.97 3.65 -13.09
C LEU A 166 13.82 2.85 -12.08
N GLY A 167 13.20 2.01 -11.26
CA GLY A 167 13.91 1.14 -10.33
C GLY A 167 14.59 0.01 -11.08
N SER A 168 15.80 -0.34 -10.66
CA SER A 168 16.59 -1.42 -11.25
C SER A 168 17.11 -2.36 -10.17
N ALA A 169 17.43 -3.59 -10.55
CA ALA A 169 18.01 -4.56 -9.63
C ALA A 169 19.12 -5.39 -10.27
N GLN A 170 20.01 -5.95 -9.45
CA GLN A 170 21.09 -6.84 -9.90
C GLN A 170 20.59 -8.27 -10.17
N THR A 171 19.47 -8.67 -9.58
CA THR A 171 18.93 -10.03 -9.73
C THR A 171 17.46 -10.00 -10.11
N ALA A 172 16.61 -9.41 -9.25
CA ALA A 172 15.17 -9.42 -9.45
C ALA A 172 14.51 -8.16 -8.88
N SER A 173 13.28 -7.90 -9.29
CA SER A 173 12.37 -6.98 -8.60
C SER A 173 12.85 -5.51 -8.57
N GLY A 174 13.23 -4.93 -9.72
CA GLY A 174 13.64 -3.51 -9.78
C GLY A 174 12.56 -2.53 -9.28
N ALA A 175 11.28 -2.85 -9.48
CA ALA A 175 10.16 -2.07 -8.96
C ALA A 175 9.88 -2.37 -7.48
N LEU A 176 9.40 -3.59 -7.20
CA LEU A 176 8.95 -3.98 -5.86
C LEU A 176 9.19 -5.46 -5.59
N ASP A 177 9.58 -5.77 -4.35
CA ASP A 177 9.62 -7.14 -3.82
C ASP A 177 8.85 -7.17 -2.49
N ILE A 178 7.70 -7.86 -2.48
CA ILE A 178 6.82 -7.95 -1.32
C ILE A 178 6.63 -9.42 -0.97
N SER A 179 6.90 -9.79 0.27
CA SER A 179 6.62 -11.16 0.73
C SER A 179 6.34 -11.29 2.21
N GLY A 180 5.73 -12.41 2.59
CA GLY A 180 5.47 -12.74 4.00
C GLY A 180 4.02 -13.15 4.26
N TRP A 181 3.48 -12.75 5.41
CA TRP A 181 2.14 -13.09 5.86
C TRP A 181 1.30 -11.83 6.13
N GLY A 182 0.04 -11.85 5.72
CA GLY A 182 -0.89 -10.76 6.03
C GLY A 182 -1.79 -10.36 4.87
N THR A 183 -2.25 -9.11 4.91
CA THR A 183 -3.11 -8.53 3.87
C THR A 183 -2.38 -7.44 3.09
N LEU A 184 -2.45 -7.51 1.77
CA LEU A 184 -1.85 -6.55 0.85
C LEU A 184 -2.92 -5.85 0.02
N ARG A 185 -2.87 -4.51 -0.05
CA ARG A 185 -3.60 -3.71 -1.03
C ARG A 185 -2.63 -2.84 -1.82
N ILE A 186 -2.69 -2.92 -3.14
CA ILE A 186 -1.93 -2.08 -4.06
C ILE A 186 -2.94 -1.40 -4.96
N ARG A 187 -3.15 -0.09 -4.79
CA ARG A 187 -4.23 0.63 -5.46
C ARG A 187 -3.78 1.91 -6.11
N ASN A 188 -4.30 2.22 -7.29
CA ASN A 188 -4.05 3.49 -7.97
C ASN A 188 -2.57 3.79 -8.22
N ASN A 189 -1.70 2.78 -8.35
CA ASN A 189 -0.28 3.05 -8.56
C ASN A 189 0.07 3.10 -10.05
N LEU A 190 1.04 3.93 -10.37
CA LEU A 190 1.74 3.93 -11.65
C LEU A 190 3.09 3.24 -11.47
N ILE A 191 3.32 2.11 -12.15
CA ILE A 191 4.57 1.34 -12.07
C ILE A 191 5.13 1.24 -13.48
N THR A 192 6.18 2.02 -13.79
CA THR A 192 6.68 2.13 -15.16
C THR A 192 8.18 2.38 -15.25
N GLY A 193 8.79 1.88 -16.32
CA GLY A 193 10.21 2.07 -16.61
C GLY A 193 11.15 1.33 -15.67
N ASN A 194 10.66 0.40 -14.85
CA ASN A 194 11.50 -0.39 -13.95
C ASN A 194 12.12 -1.58 -14.71
N SER A 195 13.26 -2.07 -14.25
CA SER A 195 13.98 -3.17 -14.88
C SER A 195 14.59 -4.19 -13.93
N ALA A 196 14.73 -5.43 -14.38
CA ALA A 196 15.47 -6.48 -13.70
C ALA A 196 16.10 -7.44 -14.73
N PRO A 197 17.28 -8.01 -14.47
CA PRO A 197 17.97 -8.86 -15.43
C PRO A 197 17.31 -10.24 -15.57
N SER A 198 17.19 -11.02 -14.50
CA SER A 198 16.92 -12.46 -14.66
C SER A 198 15.55 -12.94 -14.17
N TYR A 199 14.82 -12.09 -13.44
CA TYR A 199 13.52 -12.43 -12.85
C TYR A 199 12.53 -11.28 -12.99
N ALA A 200 11.36 -11.45 -12.37
CA ALA A 200 10.31 -10.47 -12.50
C ALA A 200 10.67 -9.09 -11.96
N VAL A 201 10.20 -8.05 -12.64
CA VAL A 201 10.46 -6.64 -12.28
C VAL A 201 9.70 -6.25 -11.01
N GLY A 202 8.55 -6.88 -10.76
CA GLY A 202 7.82 -6.84 -9.50
C GLY A 202 7.50 -8.24 -9.01
N THR A 203 7.63 -8.49 -7.71
CA THR A 203 7.35 -9.78 -7.08
C THR A 203 6.42 -9.61 -5.88
N ILE A 204 5.37 -10.42 -5.84
CA ILE A 204 4.43 -10.54 -4.71
C ILE A 204 4.33 -12.01 -4.32
N ASN A 205 4.82 -12.35 -3.13
CA ASN A 205 4.88 -13.71 -2.61
C ASN A 205 4.30 -13.76 -1.19
N LEU A 206 2.99 -13.92 -1.08
CA LEU A 206 2.25 -13.65 0.17
C LEU A 206 1.46 -14.87 0.63
N ASN A 207 1.47 -15.13 1.93
CA ASN A 207 0.51 -15.97 2.62
C ASN A 207 -0.59 -15.08 3.21
N GLY A 208 -1.74 -15.07 2.55
CA GLY A 208 -2.87 -14.22 2.91
C GLY A 208 -3.53 -13.60 1.68
N ASN A 209 -4.23 -12.48 1.90
CA ASN A 209 -5.05 -11.88 0.84
C ASN A 209 -4.34 -10.72 0.18
N SER A 210 -4.24 -10.75 -1.15
CA SER A 210 -3.67 -9.68 -1.97
C SER A 210 -4.72 -9.10 -2.90
N PHE A 211 -4.89 -7.79 -2.86
CA PHE A 211 -5.83 -7.05 -3.71
C PHE A 211 -5.06 -5.97 -4.48
N LEU A 212 -4.97 -6.15 -5.79
CA LEU A 212 -4.35 -5.19 -6.71
C LEU A 212 -5.48 -4.58 -7.52
N SER A 213 -5.79 -3.30 -7.30
CA SER A 213 -6.85 -2.62 -8.05
C SER A 213 -6.44 -1.30 -8.68
N ASN A 214 -6.91 -1.04 -9.89
CA ASN A 214 -6.72 0.26 -10.55
C ASN A 214 -5.24 0.69 -10.65
N ASN A 215 -4.34 -0.25 -10.93
CA ASN A 215 -2.94 0.07 -11.18
C ASN A 215 -2.67 0.13 -12.69
N THR A 216 -1.70 0.94 -13.09
CA THR A 216 -1.13 0.94 -14.44
C THR A 216 0.31 0.49 -14.36
N ILE A 217 0.58 -0.72 -14.87
CA ILE A 217 1.89 -1.37 -14.91
C ILE A 217 2.27 -1.52 -16.39
N THR A 218 3.21 -0.70 -16.86
CA THR A 218 3.53 -0.61 -18.29
C THR A 218 4.97 -0.17 -18.53
N GLY A 219 5.59 -0.57 -19.64
CA GLY A 219 6.95 -0.17 -19.99
C GLY A 219 8.00 -0.60 -18.98
N ASN A 220 7.77 -1.69 -18.27
CA ASN A 220 8.77 -2.33 -17.41
C ASN A 220 9.45 -3.45 -18.21
N SER A 221 10.75 -3.64 -18.05
CA SER A 221 11.54 -4.51 -18.94
C SER A 221 12.38 -5.52 -18.17
N ASN A 222 12.44 -6.75 -18.66
CA ASN A 222 13.43 -7.72 -18.22
C ASN A 222 14.65 -7.62 -19.16
N THR A 223 15.85 -7.32 -18.65
CA THR A 223 16.97 -6.99 -19.54
C THR A 223 17.67 -8.22 -20.13
N ASP A 224 17.47 -9.41 -19.56
CA ASP A 224 18.03 -10.66 -20.12
C ASP A 224 17.04 -11.38 -21.05
N GLY A 225 15.81 -10.88 -21.16
CA GLY A 225 14.79 -11.33 -22.13
C GLY A 225 14.00 -12.58 -21.72
N GLU A 226 14.14 -13.06 -20.47
CA GLU A 226 13.52 -14.31 -20.00
C GLU A 226 12.54 -14.13 -18.82
N GLY A 227 12.31 -12.89 -18.38
CA GLY A 227 11.48 -12.60 -17.20
C GLY A 227 10.12 -11.97 -17.51
N TRP A 228 9.10 -12.40 -16.75
CA TRP A 228 7.80 -11.74 -16.69
C TRP A 228 7.90 -10.43 -15.94
N VAL A 229 6.94 -9.52 -16.08
CA VAL A 229 7.04 -8.23 -15.38
C VAL A 229 6.53 -8.28 -13.95
N LEU A 230 5.37 -8.89 -13.73
CA LEU A 230 4.84 -9.10 -12.39
C LEU A 230 4.74 -10.60 -12.08
N TYR A 231 5.45 -11.05 -11.05
CA TYR A 231 5.28 -12.38 -10.48
C TYR A 231 4.37 -12.32 -9.26
N THR A 232 3.36 -13.18 -9.22
CA THR A 232 2.46 -13.32 -8.07
C THR A 232 2.35 -14.76 -7.59
N ASN A 233 2.45 -14.97 -6.29
CA ASN A 233 2.35 -16.26 -5.64
C ASN A 233 1.56 -16.18 -4.32
N PRO A 234 0.24 -16.41 -4.32
CA PRO A 234 -0.51 -16.79 -3.13
C PRO A 234 -0.03 -18.16 -2.61
N THR A 235 0.71 -18.14 -1.51
CA THR A 235 1.54 -19.28 -1.05
C THR A 235 0.79 -20.38 -0.30
N SER A 236 -0.47 -20.15 0.08
CA SER A 236 -1.30 -21.14 0.78
C SER A 236 -2.64 -21.31 0.09
N THR A 237 -3.29 -22.45 0.28
CA THR A 237 -4.61 -22.75 -0.32
C THR A 237 -5.72 -21.83 0.19
N SER A 238 -5.54 -21.19 1.35
CA SER A 238 -6.45 -20.17 1.89
C SER A 238 -6.14 -18.76 1.42
N SER A 239 -5.01 -18.54 0.75
CA SER A 239 -4.65 -17.23 0.19
C SER A 239 -5.53 -16.90 -1.02
N ASN A 240 -5.84 -15.61 -1.18
CA ASN A 240 -6.60 -15.12 -2.33
C ASN A 240 -5.85 -13.97 -3.00
N LEU A 241 -5.73 -14.04 -4.32
CA LEU A 241 -5.22 -12.97 -5.16
C LEU A 241 -6.37 -12.40 -6.01
N TRP A 242 -6.57 -11.10 -5.92
CA TRP A 242 -7.50 -10.36 -6.77
C TRP A 242 -6.75 -9.31 -7.56
N LEU A 243 -6.76 -9.44 -8.89
CA LEU A 243 -6.39 -8.38 -9.80
C LEU A 243 -7.68 -7.81 -10.36
N SER A 244 -7.96 -6.53 -10.13
CA SER A 244 -9.16 -5.87 -10.65
C SER A 244 -8.89 -4.52 -11.28
N ASN A 245 -9.47 -4.22 -12.44
CA ASN A 245 -9.33 -2.90 -13.08
C ASN A 245 -7.88 -2.48 -13.33
N ASN A 246 -6.94 -3.40 -13.52
CA ASN A 246 -5.54 -3.03 -13.76
C ASN A 246 -5.22 -3.01 -15.25
N ILE A 247 -4.33 -2.11 -15.67
CA ILE A 247 -3.63 -2.21 -16.95
C ILE A 247 -2.27 -2.85 -16.69
N LEU A 248 -2.02 -4.01 -17.29
CA LEU A 248 -0.72 -4.66 -17.36
C LEU A 248 -0.41 -4.90 -18.85
N TRP A 249 0.22 -3.91 -19.48
CA TRP A 249 0.34 -3.84 -20.94
C TRP A 249 1.66 -3.21 -21.39
N ASP A 250 2.16 -3.65 -22.55
CA ASP A 250 3.41 -3.16 -23.16
C ASP A 250 4.56 -3.18 -22.14
N ASN A 251 4.59 -4.23 -21.33
CA ASN A 251 5.78 -4.59 -20.58
C ASN A 251 6.62 -5.57 -21.41
N ASP A 252 7.73 -6.05 -20.84
CA ASP A 252 8.71 -6.90 -21.53
C ASP A 252 8.09 -7.97 -22.45
N SER A 253 8.79 -8.24 -23.55
CA SER A 253 8.34 -9.13 -24.62
C SER A 253 7.95 -10.55 -24.15
N TYR A 254 8.50 -11.01 -23.03
CA TYR A 254 8.14 -12.33 -22.50
C TYR A 254 6.72 -12.37 -21.92
N GLY A 255 6.27 -11.34 -21.21
CA GLY A 255 4.88 -11.25 -20.74
C GLY A 255 4.68 -10.38 -19.50
N ASP A 256 3.43 -9.98 -19.28
CA ASP A 256 3.09 -9.01 -18.26
C ASP A 256 2.98 -9.65 -16.87
N VAL A 257 2.34 -10.82 -16.75
CA VAL A 257 2.04 -11.43 -15.44
C VAL A 257 2.33 -12.93 -15.38
N TYR A 258 3.25 -13.32 -14.50
CA TYR A 258 3.39 -14.70 -14.07
C TYR A 258 2.50 -14.99 -12.88
N LEU A 259 1.39 -15.68 -13.13
CA LEU A 259 0.51 -16.22 -12.12
C LEU A 259 1.02 -17.61 -11.69
N PHE A 260 1.20 -17.79 -10.38
CA PHE A 260 1.62 -19.03 -9.75
C PHE A 260 0.94 -19.16 -8.38
N GLY A 261 1.10 -20.30 -7.71
CA GLY A 261 0.72 -20.46 -6.32
C GLY A 261 -0.40 -21.47 -6.09
N GLN A 262 -0.78 -21.61 -4.83
CA GLN A 262 -1.72 -22.61 -4.34
C GLN A 262 -3.10 -22.02 -3.99
N GLY A 263 -3.17 -20.70 -3.84
CA GLY A 263 -4.40 -19.99 -3.50
C GLY A 263 -5.35 -19.76 -4.68
N THR A 264 -6.47 -19.09 -4.39
CA THR A 264 -7.44 -18.73 -5.44
C THR A 264 -7.01 -17.44 -6.13
N ILE A 265 -6.92 -17.46 -7.46
CA ILE A 265 -6.53 -16.32 -8.29
C ILE A 265 -7.74 -15.82 -9.06
N ASN A 266 -8.12 -14.55 -8.88
CA ASN A 266 -9.24 -13.92 -9.58
C ASN A 266 -8.74 -12.76 -10.45
N LEU A 267 -9.05 -12.79 -11.75
CA LEU A 267 -8.78 -11.71 -12.69
C LEU A 267 -10.12 -11.08 -13.11
N VAL A 268 -10.36 -9.83 -12.75
CA VAL A 268 -11.66 -9.16 -12.92
C VAL A 268 -11.48 -7.83 -13.64
N HIS A 269 -12.00 -7.67 -14.85
CA HIS A 269 -11.96 -6.39 -15.58
C HIS A 269 -10.55 -5.78 -15.71
N ASN A 270 -9.51 -6.60 -15.88
CA ASN A 270 -8.16 -6.10 -16.17
C ASN A 270 -7.95 -5.98 -17.68
N ASN A 271 -6.99 -5.18 -18.10
CA ASN A 271 -6.41 -5.27 -19.44
C ASN A 271 -4.99 -5.83 -19.32
N ILE A 272 -4.81 -7.08 -19.74
CA ILE A 272 -3.56 -7.82 -19.58
C ILE A 272 -3.10 -8.27 -20.97
N GLY A 273 -1.90 -7.87 -21.38
CA GLY A 273 -1.32 -8.29 -22.66
C GLY A 273 -1.08 -9.80 -22.68
N ARG A 274 -0.26 -10.29 -21.73
CA ARG A 274 0.05 -11.71 -21.59
C ARG A 274 0.17 -12.12 -20.13
N HIS A 275 -0.47 -13.22 -19.76
CA HIS A 275 -0.26 -13.89 -18.47
C HIS A 275 -0.14 -15.40 -18.63
N THR A 276 0.33 -16.10 -17.60
CA THR A 276 0.34 -17.56 -17.57
C THR A 276 -1.08 -18.15 -17.48
N ASN A 277 -1.24 -19.35 -18.04
CA ASN A 277 -2.49 -20.10 -17.90
C ASN A 277 -2.50 -20.87 -16.59
N VAL A 278 -3.38 -20.47 -15.67
CA VAL A 278 -3.64 -21.14 -14.40
C VAL A 278 -5.16 -21.29 -14.21
N PRO A 279 -5.63 -22.26 -13.40
CA PRO A 279 -7.03 -22.30 -12.99
C PRO A 279 -7.41 -20.99 -12.29
N LEU A 280 -8.44 -20.31 -12.80
CA LEU A 280 -8.94 -19.07 -12.23
C LEU A 280 -10.14 -19.33 -11.32
N GLY A 281 -10.29 -18.47 -10.32
CA GLY A 281 -11.45 -18.44 -9.44
C GLY A 281 -12.72 -18.04 -10.18
N PRO A 282 -13.91 -18.45 -9.69
CA PRO A 282 -15.18 -18.31 -10.39
C PRO A 282 -15.64 -16.85 -10.57
N ALA A 283 -15.04 -15.91 -9.84
CA ALA A 283 -15.33 -14.49 -9.99
C ALA A 283 -14.58 -13.84 -11.16
N SER A 284 -13.67 -14.58 -11.82
CA SER A 284 -12.88 -14.04 -12.93
C SER A 284 -13.76 -13.78 -14.16
N GLY A 285 -13.57 -12.63 -14.80
CA GLY A 285 -14.37 -12.23 -15.96
C GLY A 285 -14.11 -10.77 -16.37
N GLY A 286 -14.57 -10.40 -17.57
CA GLY A 286 -14.47 -9.02 -18.07
C GLY A 286 -13.07 -8.55 -18.43
N ASN A 287 -12.05 -9.43 -18.43
CA ASN A 287 -10.69 -9.05 -18.80
C ASN A 287 -10.56 -8.80 -20.31
N LEU A 288 -9.72 -7.85 -20.67
CA LEU A 288 -9.37 -7.44 -22.01
C LEU A 288 -7.88 -7.75 -22.28
N SER A 289 -7.53 -7.79 -23.56
CA SER A 289 -6.14 -7.86 -24.03
C SER A 289 -6.05 -7.03 -25.32
N VAL A 290 -6.08 -5.71 -25.15
CA VAL A 290 -6.09 -4.74 -26.25
C VAL A 290 -5.22 -3.53 -25.89
N ASP A 291 -4.78 -2.77 -26.90
CA ASP A 291 -4.06 -1.52 -26.69
C ASP A 291 -4.87 -0.58 -25.76
N PRO A 292 -4.33 -0.18 -24.59
CA PRO A 292 -4.97 0.75 -23.67
C PRO A 292 -5.16 2.15 -24.25
N GLN A 293 -4.53 2.49 -25.37
CA GLN A 293 -4.59 3.81 -25.99
C GLN A 293 -4.23 4.93 -25.02
N PHE A 294 -3.02 4.87 -24.44
CA PHE A 294 -2.51 5.98 -23.63
C PHE A 294 -2.43 7.27 -24.43
N ASP A 295 -2.81 8.37 -23.81
CA ASP A 295 -2.68 9.71 -24.37
C ASP A 295 -1.28 10.26 -24.14
N ASN A 296 -0.84 11.17 -24.99
CA ASN A 296 0.45 11.82 -24.85
C ASN A 296 0.39 12.86 -23.72
N CYS A 297 1.25 12.73 -22.72
CA CYS A 297 1.36 13.71 -21.64
C CYS A 297 2.60 14.62 -21.72
N GLY A 298 3.33 14.58 -22.84
CA GLY A 298 4.47 15.44 -23.12
C GLY A 298 5.84 14.78 -22.96
N PHE A 299 6.90 15.51 -23.32
CA PHE A 299 8.28 15.05 -23.20
C PHE A 299 8.68 14.81 -21.73
N LEU A 300 9.34 13.67 -21.45
CA LEU A 300 9.74 13.22 -20.10
C LEU A 300 8.59 12.98 -19.12
N CYS A 301 7.36 12.89 -19.61
CA CYS A 301 6.21 12.58 -18.78
C CYS A 301 6.01 11.06 -18.67
N PHE A 302 6.02 10.56 -17.43
CA PHE A 302 5.77 9.14 -17.14
C PHE A 302 4.29 8.80 -17.00
N ARG A 303 3.42 9.82 -16.94
CA ARG A 303 1.98 9.64 -16.72
C ARG A 303 1.39 8.86 -17.89
N LYS A 304 0.33 8.11 -17.60
CA LYS A 304 -0.35 7.24 -18.57
C LYS A 304 -1.86 7.52 -18.60
N PRO A 305 -2.27 8.80 -18.80
CA PRO A 305 -3.69 9.09 -18.97
C PRO A 305 -4.23 8.34 -20.18
N LEU A 306 -5.51 8.02 -20.18
CA LEU A 306 -6.16 7.34 -21.29
C LEU A 306 -6.61 8.37 -22.33
N LYS A 307 -6.59 7.99 -23.61
CA LYS A 307 -7.37 8.70 -24.64
C LYS A 307 -8.86 8.48 -24.37
N ARG A 308 -9.70 9.43 -24.78
CA ARG A 308 -11.16 9.28 -24.64
C ARG A 308 -11.73 8.08 -25.42
N SER A 309 -11.11 7.73 -26.55
CA SER A 309 -11.48 6.56 -27.35
C SER A 309 -11.00 5.23 -26.77
N SER A 310 -10.28 5.27 -25.64
CA SER A 310 -9.68 4.07 -25.08
C SER A 310 -10.74 3.05 -24.70
N PRO A 311 -10.53 1.76 -25.02
CA PRO A 311 -11.40 0.68 -24.56
C PRO A 311 -11.36 0.48 -23.03
N MET A 312 -10.48 1.20 -22.33
CA MET A 312 -10.35 1.16 -20.87
C MET A 312 -11.31 2.10 -20.15
N VAL A 313 -11.90 3.06 -20.89
CA VAL A 313 -12.84 4.04 -20.33
C VAL A 313 -14.17 3.36 -20.01
N ASP A 314 -14.70 3.57 -18.80
CA ASP A 314 -15.95 2.99 -18.30
C ASP A 314 -16.02 1.45 -18.39
N ALA A 315 -14.87 0.77 -18.39
CA ALA A 315 -14.78 -0.68 -18.61
C ALA A 315 -14.53 -1.48 -17.32
N GLY A 316 -14.28 -0.82 -16.20
CA GLY A 316 -13.97 -1.45 -14.92
C GLY A 316 -15.19 -1.89 -14.11
N VAL A 317 -14.92 -2.49 -12.94
CA VAL A 317 -15.91 -2.82 -11.91
C VAL A 317 -15.88 -1.79 -10.78
N ASN A 318 -17.04 -1.25 -10.40
CA ASN A 318 -17.16 -0.18 -9.39
C ASN A 318 -16.95 -0.64 -7.94
N ASN A 319 -16.97 -1.94 -7.68
CA ASN A 319 -16.79 -2.49 -6.33
C ASN A 319 -15.81 -3.69 -6.38
N PRO A 320 -14.54 -3.47 -6.77
CA PRO A 320 -13.54 -4.53 -6.78
C PRO A 320 -13.26 -5.00 -5.35
N GLN A 321 -12.88 -6.27 -5.22
CA GLN A 321 -12.40 -6.80 -3.94
C GLN A 321 -11.16 -6.03 -3.48
N GLY A 322 -11.09 -5.74 -2.18
CA GLY A 322 -10.07 -4.86 -1.61
C GLY A 322 -10.41 -3.36 -1.65
N GLY A 323 -11.46 -2.97 -2.37
CA GLY A 323 -12.02 -1.62 -2.42
C GLY A 323 -11.34 -0.68 -3.42
N LEU A 324 -11.95 0.49 -3.60
CA LEU A 324 -11.44 1.60 -4.41
C LEU A 324 -10.98 2.76 -3.53
N LEU A 325 -10.06 3.58 -4.06
CA LEU A 325 -9.83 4.92 -3.54
C LEU A 325 -10.89 5.89 -4.07
N VAL A 326 -11.13 6.97 -3.33
CA VAL A 326 -12.10 8.00 -3.70
C VAL A 326 -11.68 8.84 -4.90
N THR A 327 -10.37 8.92 -5.13
CA THR A 327 -9.76 9.67 -6.22
C THR A 327 -8.93 8.77 -7.12
N ASP A 328 -8.60 9.27 -8.31
CA ASP A 328 -7.66 8.67 -9.23
C ASP A 328 -6.22 9.07 -8.94
N PHE A 329 -5.28 8.61 -9.77
CA PHE A 329 -3.86 8.95 -9.63
C PHE A 329 -3.60 10.47 -9.59
N ASP A 330 -4.45 11.27 -10.26
CA ASP A 330 -4.35 12.72 -10.36
C ASP A 330 -5.05 13.46 -9.22
N GLY A 331 -5.78 12.74 -8.37
CA GLY A 331 -6.63 13.34 -7.36
C GLY A 331 -8.02 13.74 -7.87
N ASN A 332 -8.41 13.37 -9.10
CA ASN A 332 -9.78 13.55 -9.59
C ASN A 332 -10.70 12.46 -9.03
N PRO A 333 -12.04 12.63 -9.02
CA PRO A 333 -12.95 11.56 -8.59
C PRO A 333 -12.71 10.24 -9.34
N ARG A 334 -12.66 9.11 -8.61
CA ARG A 334 -12.40 7.78 -9.19
C ARG A 334 -13.53 7.23 -10.06
N GLN A 335 -14.71 7.83 -10.03
CA GLN A 335 -15.82 7.40 -10.89
C GLN A 335 -16.48 8.65 -11.47
N VAL A 336 -16.23 8.90 -12.76
CA VAL A 336 -16.79 10.04 -13.49
C VAL A 336 -17.97 9.60 -14.37
N GLY A 337 -17.86 8.42 -14.99
CA GLY A 337 -18.89 7.84 -15.85
C GLY A 337 -19.70 6.71 -15.20
N PRO A 338 -20.44 5.92 -16.01
CA PRO A 338 -21.21 4.77 -15.53
C PRO A 338 -20.36 3.72 -14.79
N ALA A 339 -19.07 3.60 -15.11
CA ALA A 339 -18.15 2.74 -14.39
C ALA A 339 -16.79 3.42 -14.18
N VAL A 340 -15.94 2.82 -13.34
CA VAL A 340 -14.54 3.24 -13.23
C VAL A 340 -13.77 2.82 -14.48
N ASP A 341 -12.76 3.59 -14.84
CA ASP A 341 -11.81 3.21 -15.86
C ASP A 341 -10.89 2.09 -15.37
N ILE A 342 -10.42 1.27 -16.32
CA ILE A 342 -9.36 0.30 -16.05
C ILE A 342 -8.03 1.05 -16.01
N GLY A 343 -7.28 0.92 -14.92
CA GLY A 343 -5.98 1.55 -14.70
C GLY A 343 -5.96 2.60 -13.59
N ALA A 344 -4.83 3.30 -13.48
CA ALA A 344 -4.58 4.28 -12.43
C ALA A 344 -5.25 5.64 -12.67
N PHE A 345 -5.68 5.95 -13.89
CA PHE A 345 -6.24 7.24 -14.27
C PHE A 345 -7.72 7.07 -14.62
N GLU A 346 -8.54 8.05 -14.25
CA GLU A 346 -9.88 8.20 -14.81
C GLU A 346 -9.87 9.23 -15.95
N GLN A 347 -10.63 8.96 -16.99
CA GLN A 347 -10.84 9.91 -18.07
C GLN A 347 -11.91 10.94 -17.67
N TRP A 348 -11.44 12.05 -17.10
CA TRP A 348 -12.30 13.17 -16.70
C TRP A 348 -12.61 14.15 -17.84
N ARG A 349 -11.90 14.06 -18.98
CA ARG A 349 -12.05 15.04 -20.07
C ARG A 349 -13.27 14.73 -20.92
N LEU A 350 -14.31 15.57 -20.76
CA LEU A 350 -15.49 15.61 -21.62
C LEU A 350 -15.18 16.04 -23.06
N PHE A 351 -14.04 16.69 -23.32
CA PHE A 351 -13.63 17.22 -24.62
C PHE A 351 -12.11 17.05 -24.79
N ALA A 352 -11.65 16.69 -26.00
CA ALA A 352 -10.24 16.34 -26.24
C ALA A 352 -9.27 17.51 -25.94
N ASN A 353 -9.74 18.75 -26.07
CA ASN A 353 -9.02 20.00 -25.83
C ASN A 353 -9.62 20.82 -24.66
N GLY A 354 -10.60 20.28 -23.94
CA GLY A 354 -11.25 20.96 -22.80
C GLY A 354 -12.24 22.07 -23.15
N PHE A 355 -12.51 22.35 -24.43
CA PHE A 355 -13.38 23.46 -24.84
C PHE A 355 -14.31 23.19 -26.05
N GLU A 356 -14.30 22.00 -26.67
CA GLU A 356 -15.16 21.68 -27.81
C GLU A 356 -15.92 20.35 -27.69
#